data_AF-A0A2P1PYA2-F1
#
_entry.id   AF-A0A2P1PYA2-F1
#
_cell.length_a   1.000
_cell.length_b   1.000
_cell.length_c   1.000
_cell.angle_alpha   90.00
_cell.angle_beta   90.00
_cell.angle_gamma   90.00
#
_symmetry.space_group_name_H-M   'P 1'
#
loop_
_entity.id
_entity.type
_entity.pdbx_description
1 polymer ?
#
loop_
_entity_poly.entity_id
_entity_poly.type
_entity_poly.pdbx_seq_one_letter_code
_entity_poly.pdbx_strand_id
1 'polypeptide(L)'
;MATRIDGSCPVRCQSATRQQGAVLLVAIVLLLVLSLFSLAAVRVGLSEQLSSGNDFRARLTRQMAEGGISHARASLSLLDARLRPDAGAEVDPQFWQACAADDTSFPCGAERNTARRARMYRFIGGHDLNGDGRTTVFEQRSVPLAKLAQGASFFVPATGSPIAANSFPTEYAVGALLCRLPKPTIAETVAPGCTLNPAEAVNQVAYTLVSRAALPGESSTATIVTAVSVKPELKINPNLPALVATGGITGLGSSTLVSAPAMAGNNGQPVSLFSPTDFDGTEGTWQSCRSDQYRPVAADPADPANGSGGLVAGGNGPADCGSGGFCACPGGAENLSGADQGFGHEEGADILDNDAESRSRGPLPPFPCDLFAYALQTEPVRDDRDGDGRCEQGVDLDQDLVNDRVQAYMDVQGASVQSCASLGPQTHGLVWIKQGKDGNMADCQLPAGQIGQPGNNLVLVIDGPFKPRTGTKIFGLVLTRDPAIQLDVARGGRAGLDTGTGQSKVVGALVLEGGGRVFGTNDVIQLASFRTPPTHTQYPPVVEIPGSWTDQYSF
;
A
#
# COMPACT_ATOMS: atom_id res chain seq x y z
N MET A 1 46.96 86.08 37.87
CA MET A 1 48.06 86.77 37.16
C MET A 1 47.42 87.52 36.02
N ALA A 2 47.49 88.86 36.06
CA ALA A 2 46.95 89.78 35.07
C ALA A 2 47.54 89.50 33.67
N THR A 3 46.86 89.77 32.56
CA THR A 3 46.86 91.13 31.99
C THR A 3 45.67 91.41 31.06
N ARG A 4 45.12 92.60 31.30
CA ARG A 4 44.25 93.45 30.49
C ARG A 4 45.04 94.05 29.32
N ILE A 5 44.42 94.24 28.14
CA ILE A 5 44.67 95.40 27.26
C ILE A 5 43.34 95.87 26.65
N ASP A 6 43.09 97.17 26.87
CA ASP A 6 41.96 97.98 26.42
C ASP A 6 42.02 98.30 24.91
N GLY A 7 40.89 98.73 24.32
CA GLY A 7 40.89 99.31 22.98
C GLY A 7 39.52 99.73 22.41
N SER A 8 38.95 100.80 22.95
CA SER A 8 38.29 101.93 22.23
C SER A 8 37.15 101.70 21.19
N CYS A 9 35.93 102.19 21.55
CA CYS A 9 34.96 103.06 20.81
C CYS A 9 34.68 102.93 19.29
N PRO A 10 33.57 103.47 18.71
CA PRO A 10 32.33 104.03 19.27
C PRO A 10 31.02 103.54 18.57
N VAL A 11 29.90 104.01 19.12
CA VAL A 11 28.52 103.96 18.59
C VAL A 11 28.43 104.19 17.06
N ARG A 12 27.77 103.26 16.36
CA ARG A 12 26.95 103.55 15.18
C ARG A 12 25.66 102.73 15.23
N CYS A 13 24.54 103.44 15.36
CA CYS A 13 23.23 102.96 14.96
C CYS A 13 23.29 102.53 13.49
N GLN A 14 23.09 101.24 13.23
CA GLN A 14 22.66 100.75 11.92
C GLN A 14 21.41 99.90 12.16
N SER A 15 20.28 100.56 11.86
CA SER A 15 19.14 100.00 11.16
C SER A 15 18.77 98.56 11.53
N ALA A 16 17.75 98.41 12.36
CA ALA A 16 16.87 97.25 12.29
C ALA A 16 16.23 97.21 10.90
N THR A 17 16.94 96.65 9.92
CA THR A 17 16.35 96.23 8.66
C THR A 17 15.44 95.06 8.98
N ARG A 18 14.16 95.36 8.92
CA ARG A 18 13.01 94.48 9.04
C ARG A 18 13.07 93.39 7.95
N GLN A 19 13.93 92.38 8.11
CA GLN A 19 13.83 91.09 7.43
C GLN A 19 13.21 90.06 8.39
N GLN A 20 11.90 90.18 8.60
CA GLN A 20 11.13 89.20 9.40
C GLN A 20 10.09 88.43 8.55
N GLY A 21 9.99 88.70 7.24
CA GLY A 21 9.04 88.03 6.36
C GLY A 21 9.58 86.76 5.68
N ALA A 22 10.80 86.80 5.15
CA ALA A 22 11.34 85.71 4.31
C ALA A 22 11.71 84.45 5.11
N VAL A 23 12.29 84.60 6.31
CA VAL A 23 12.68 83.46 7.16
C VAL A 23 11.46 82.71 7.69
N LEU A 24 10.39 83.43 8.08
CA LEU A 24 9.13 82.82 8.50
C LEU A 24 8.47 82.06 7.34
N LEU A 25 8.47 82.61 6.13
CA LEU A 25 7.92 81.95 4.95
C LEU A 25 8.69 80.67 4.62
N VAL A 26 10.03 80.71 4.62
CA VAL A 26 10.86 79.52 4.43
C VAL A 26 10.61 78.48 5.53
N ALA A 27 10.51 78.90 6.79
CA ALA A 27 10.21 78.00 7.91
C ALA A 27 8.83 77.33 7.78
N ILE A 28 7.80 78.07 7.36
CA ILE A 28 6.44 77.53 7.12
C ILE A 28 6.46 76.56 5.95
N VAL A 29 7.13 76.89 4.84
CA VAL A 29 7.24 76.00 3.68
C VAL A 29 8.00 74.72 4.06
N LEU A 30 9.10 74.83 4.82
CA LEU A 30 9.84 73.66 5.30
C LEU A 30 9.00 72.80 6.25
N LEU A 31 8.23 73.40 7.16
CA LEU A 31 7.29 72.68 8.02
C LEU A 31 6.20 71.97 7.22
N LEU A 32 5.67 72.62 6.19
CA LEU A 32 4.63 72.04 5.33
C LEU A 32 5.19 70.86 4.54
N VAL A 33 6.38 70.99 3.96
CA VAL A 33 7.08 69.88 3.28
C VAL A 33 7.36 68.72 4.24
N LEU A 34 7.86 69.00 5.44
CA LEU A 34 8.10 67.96 6.46
C LEU A 34 6.80 67.25 6.87
N SER A 35 5.70 67.99 7.01
CA SER A 35 4.39 67.43 7.34
C SER A 35 3.87 66.51 6.23
N LEU A 36 4.04 66.88 4.95
CA LEU A 36 3.67 66.04 3.81
C LEU A 36 4.49 64.75 3.76
N PHE A 37 5.80 64.82 4.02
CA PHE A 37 6.65 63.64 4.12
C PHE A 37 6.21 62.71 5.26
N SER A 38 5.87 63.26 6.43
CA SER A 38 5.39 62.46 7.57
C SER A 38 4.06 61.76 7.28
N LEU A 39 3.11 62.45 6.63
CA LEU A 39 1.83 61.88 6.19
C LEU A 39 2.02 60.78 5.15
N ALA A 40 2.94 60.97 4.20
CA ALA A 40 3.28 59.95 3.21
C ALA A 40 3.89 58.70 3.87
N ALA A 41 4.84 58.89 4.80
CA ALA A 41 5.47 57.79 5.53
C ALA A 41 4.46 56.99 6.37
N VAL A 42 3.53 57.67 7.06
CA VAL A 42 2.45 57.00 7.80
C VAL A 42 1.54 56.19 6.87
N ARG A 43 1.19 56.73 5.69
CA ARG A 43 0.38 55.98 4.70
C ARG A 43 1.10 54.75 4.16
N VAL A 44 2.40 54.85 3.86
CA VAL A 44 3.20 53.72 3.41
C VAL A 44 3.28 52.66 4.51
N GLY A 45 3.58 53.07 5.75
CA GLY A 45 3.64 52.15 6.90
C GLY A 45 2.31 51.43 7.15
N LEU A 46 1.18 52.14 7.07
CA LEU A 46 -0.15 51.52 7.20
C LEU A 46 -0.44 50.55 6.05
N SER A 47 -0.08 50.91 4.81
CA SER A 47 -0.27 50.03 3.66
C SER A 47 0.56 48.74 3.77
N GLU A 48 1.79 48.83 4.26
CA GLU A 48 2.66 47.66 4.49
C GLU A 48 2.12 46.78 5.63
N GLN A 49 1.60 47.38 6.71
CA GLN A 49 0.96 46.63 7.79
C GLN A 49 -0.30 45.90 7.33
N LEU A 50 -1.15 46.56 6.53
CA LEU A 50 -2.36 45.92 5.99
C LEU A 50 -2.01 44.80 4.99
N SER A 51 -1.01 45.04 4.13
CA SER A 51 -0.53 44.04 3.16
C SER A 51 0.07 42.82 3.84
N SER A 52 0.97 43.03 4.81
CA SER A 52 1.60 41.94 5.58
C SER A 52 0.59 41.15 6.42
N GLY A 53 -0.39 41.84 7.03
CA GLY A 53 -1.48 41.17 7.75
C GLY A 53 -2.34 40.29 6.85
N ASN A 54 -2.66 40.75 5.64
CA ASN A 54 -3.42 39.97 4.67
C ASN A 54 -2.62 38.77 4.13
N ASP A 55 -1.33 38.94 3.84
CA ASP A 55 -0.44 37.84 3.42
C ASP A 55 -0.31 36.79 4.52
N PHE A 56 -0.13 37.20 5.77
CA PHE A 56 -0.06 36.29 6.91
C PHE A 56 -1.34 35.44 7.06
N ARG A 57 -2.52 36.07 6.98
CA ARG A 57 -3.82 35.36 7.05
C ARG A 57 -4.02 34.38 5.90
N ALA A 58 -3.64 34.77 4.68
CA ALA A 58 -3.71 33.89 3.51
C ALA A 58 -2.79 32.66 3.66
N ARG A 59 -1.57 32.84 4.18
CA ARG A 59 -0.66 31.72 4.45
C ARG A 59 -1.16 30.81 5.56
N LEU A 60 -1.68 31.39 6.64
CA LEU A 60 -2.23 30.65 7.77
C LEU A 60 -3.41 29.77 7.34
N THR A 61 -4.38 30.35 6.65
CA THR A 61 -5.54 29.59 6.14
C THR A 61 -5.12 28.49 5.16
N ARG A 62 -4.15 28.75 4.29
CA ARG A 62 -3.60 27.73 3.39
C ARG A 62 -2.96 26.57 4.15
N GLN A 63 -2.10 26.85 5.13
CA GLN A 63 -1.46 25.82 5.96
C GLN A 63 -2.50 24.98 6.72
N MET A 64 -3.57 25.59 7.22
CA MET A 64 -4.65 24.88 7.87
C MET A 64 -5.41 23.97 6.89
N ALA A 65 -5.64 24.43 5.66
CA ALA A 65 -6.25 23.59 4.63
C ALA A 65 -5.35 22.38 4.28
N GLU A 66 -4.02 22.55 4.21
CA GLU A 66 -3.06 21.45 4.01
C GLU A 66 -3.06 20.46 5.18
N GLY A 67 -3.13 20.97 6.42
CA GLY A 67 -3.30 20.18 7.62
C GLY A 67 -4.59 19.34 7.59
N GLY A 68 -5.70 19.93 7.14
CA GLY A 68 -6.97 19.23 6.94
C GLY A 68 -6.84 18.05 5.98
N ILE A 69 -6.18 18.22 4.84
CA ILE A 69 -5.93 17.11 3.90
C ILE A 69 -5.16 15.97 4.55
N SER A 70 -4.12 16.30 5.32
CA SER A 70 -3.31 15.30 6.03
C SER A 70 -4.14 14.50 7.02
N HIS A 71 -5.04 15.16 7.73
CA HIS A 71 -5.97 14.51 8.65
C HIS A 71 -7.02 13.65 7.94
N ALA A 72 -7.57 14.10 6.81
CA ALA A 72 -8.54 13.31 6.06
C ALA A 72 -7.91 12.04 5.48
N ARG A 73 -6.65 12.09 5.04
CA ARG A 73 -5.91 10.88 4.61
C ARG A 73 -5.76 9.87 5.74
N ALA A 74 -5.39 10.33 6.93
CA ALA A 74 -5.33 9.45 8.10
C ALA A 74 -6.71 8.82 8.39
N SER A 75 -7.78 9.61 8.32
CA SER A 75 -9.15 9.13 8.57
C SER A 75 -9.61 8.10 7.55
N LEU A 76 -9.33 8.32 6.26
CA LEU A 76 -9.64 7.37 5.20
C LEU A 76 -8.87 6.05 5.36
N SER A 77 -7.60 6.13 5.77
CA SER A 77 -6.79 4.96 6.10
C SER A 77 -7.42 4.18 7.28
N LEU A 78 -7.76 4.89 8.36
CA LEU A 78 -8.38 4.32 9.57
C LEU A 78 -9.72 3.65 9.32
N LEU A 79 -10.53 4.24 8.44
CA LEU A 79 -11.92 3.86 8.21
C LEU A 79 -12.13 3.16 6.87
N ASP A 80 -11.07 2.73 6.17
CA ASP A 80 -11.15 2.15 4.82
C ASP A 80 -12.19 1.03 4.75
N ALA A 81 -12.11 0.06 5.66
CA ALA A 81 -13.04 -1.08 5.71
C ALA A 81 -14.52 -0.69 5.91
N ARG A 82 -14.80 0.53 6.38
CA ARG A 82 -16.16 1.04 6.58
C ARG A 82 -16.61 1.99 5.48
N LEU A 83 -15.69 2.80 4.96
CA LEU A 83 -15.99 3.86 3.99
C LEU A 83 -15.86 3.40 2.55
N ARG A 84 -15.01 2.41 2.27
CA ARG A 84 -14.81 1.88 0.92
C ARG A 84 -15.90 0.84 0.61
N PRO A 85 -16.68 1.03 -0.47
CA PRO A 85 -17.59 0.00 -0.96
C PRO A 85 -16.79 -1.12 -1.64
N ASP A 86 -17.16 -2.36 -1.40
CA ASP A 86 -16.64 -3.51 -2.13
C ASP A 86 -17.09 -3.49 -3.60
N ALA A 87 -16.38 -4.21 -4.47
CA ALA A 87 -16.81 -4.42 -5.84
C ALA A 87 -18.17 -5.15 -5.88
N GLY A 88 -19.11 -4.69 -6.71
CA GLY A 88 -20.46 -5.27 -6.77
C GLY A 88 -21.40 -4.86 -5.62
N ALA A 89 -20.90 -4.26 -4.54
CA ALA A 89 -21.73 -3.77 -3.44
C ALA A 89 -22.23 -2.34 -3.71
N GLU A 90 -23.43 -2.03 -3.21
CA GLU A 90 -23.93 -0.66 -3.15
C GLU A 90 -23.11 0.18 -2.15
N VAL A 91 -23.08 1.50 -2.35
CA VAL A 91 -22.47 2.41 -1.36
C VAL A 91 -23.36 2.49 -0.12
N ASP A 92 -22.76 2.56 1.06
CA ASP A 92 -23.53 2.74 2.30
C ASP A 92 -24.19 4.14 2.32
N PRO A 93 -25.54 4.22 2.30
CA PRO A 93 -26.26 5.48 2.29
C PRO A 93 -26.11 6.27 3.60
N GLN A 94 -25.55 5.69 4.66
CA GLN A 94 -25.19 6.42 5.88
C GLN A 94 -23.97 7.34 5.68
N PHE A 95 -23.07 6.97 4.76
CA PHE A 95 -21.81 7.69 4.54
C PHE A 95 -21.77 8.41 3.20
N TRP A 96 -22.49 7.92 2.20
CA TRP A 96 -22.36 8.37 0.82
C TRP A 96 -23.70 8.75 0.21
N GLN A 97 -23.70 9.87 -0.53
CA GLN A 97 -24.85 10.32 -1.30
C GLN A 97 -24.40 10.77 -2.68
N ALA A 98 -25.09 10.33 -3.74
CA ALA A 98 -24.76 10.75 -5.10
C ALA A 98 -24.88 12.28 -5.26
N CYS A 99 -23.92 12.88 -5.95
CA CYS A 99 -23.98 14.29 -6.33
C CYS A 99 -24.90 14.48 -7.54
N ALA A 100 -25.68 15.56 -7.59
CA ALA A 100 -26.37 15.96 -8.82
C ALA A 100 -25.39 16.64 -9.79
N ALA A 101 -25.69 16.58 -11.09
CA ALA A 101 -24.83 17.16 -12.14
C ALA A 101 -24.60 18.66 -11.95
N ASP A 102 -25.61 19.37 -11.47
CA ASP A 102 -25.65 20.80 -11.19
C ASP A 102 -25.35 21.15 -9.72
N ASP A 103 -24.99 20.17 -8.88
CA ASP A 103 -24.75 20.40 -7.46
C ASP A 103 -23.45 21.17 -7.22
N THR A 104 -23.55 22.46 -6.92
CA THR A 104 -22.41 23.33 -6.63
C THR A 104 -22.05 23.39 -5.15
N SER A 105 -22.77 22.66 -4.30
CA SER A 105 -22.54 22.68 -2.86
C SER A 105 -21.32 21.85 -2.45
N PHE A 106 -20.74 22.17 -1.30
CA PHE A 106 -19.60 21.44 -0.76
C PHE A 106 -19.97 19.96 -0.47
N PRO A 107 -19.13 18.96 -0.82
CA PRO A 107 -17.92 19.03 -1.64
C PRO A 107 -18.16 18.84 -3.15
N CYS A 108 -19.37 18.51 -3.62
CA CYS A 108 -19.68 18.20 -5.02
C CYS A 108 -19.24 19.29 -6.01
N GLY A 109 -19.36 20.57 -5.62
CA GLY A 109 -18.96 21.70 -6.45
C GLY A 109 -17.47 21.74 -6.82
N ALA A 110 -16.61 20.98 -6.14
CA ALA A 110 -15.19 20.91 -6.46
C ALA A 110 -14.90 20.18 -7.78
N GLU A 111 -15.77 19.27 -8.21
CA GLU A 111 -15.66 18.61 -9.53
C GLU A 111 -16.29 19.49 -10.60
N ARG A 112 -15.50 20.08 -11.50
CA ARG A 112 -15.97 21.03 -12.53
C ARG A 112 -16.78 20.34 -13.62
N ASN A 113 -16.45 19.11 -13.96
CA ASN A 113 -17.15 18.39 -15.01
C ASN A 113 -18.48 17.88 -14.46
N THR A 114 -19.59 18.50 -14.89
CA THR A 114 -20.94 18.14 -14.44
C THR A 114 -21.31 16.68 -14.73
N ALA A 115 -20.81 16.11 -15.83
CA ALA A 115 -21.01 14.70 -16.16
C ALA A 115 -20.22 13.78 -15.21
N ARG A 116 -18.99 14.16 -14.83
CA ARG A 116 -18.20 13.41 -13.84
C ARG A 116 -18.79 13.56 -12.44
N ARG A 117 -19.20 14.77 -12.06
CA ARG A 117 -19.86 15.09 -10.79
C ARG A 117 -21.11 14.25 -10.57
N ALA A 118 -21.96 14.12 -11.59
CA ALA A 118 -23.16 13.29 -11.55
C ALA A 118 -22.88 11.81 -11.28
N ARG A 119 -21.63 11.35 -11.43
CA ARG A 119 -21.19 9.98 -11.20
C ARG A 119 -20.32 9.81 -9.94
N MET A 120 -20.25 10.83 -9.09
CA MET A 120 -19.52 10.81 -7.82
C MET A 120 -20.47 10.83 -6.63
N TYR A 121 -20.00 10.34 -5.49
CA TYR A 121 -20.70 10.37 -4.21
C TYR A 121 -20.04 11.38 -3.28
N ARG A 122 -20.80 12.26 -2.62
CA ARG A 122 -20.32 13.06 -1.50
C ARG A 122 -20.43 12.31 -0.18
N PHE A 123 -19.49 12.57 0.71
CA PHE A 123 -19.58 12.14 2.09
C PHE A 123 -20.70 12.89 2.85
N ILE A 124 -21.48 12.18 3.67
CA ILE A 124 -22.59 12.72 4.49
C ILE A 124 -22.61 12.19 5.93
N GLY A 125 -21.59 11.45 6.34
CA GLY A 125 -21.49 10.84 7.68
C GLY A 125 -20.80 11.70 8.74
N GLY A 126 -20.74 13.01 8.53
CA GLY A 126 -20.07 13.95 9.44
C GLY A 126 -20.84 14.23 10.72
N HIS A 127 -20.15 14.85 11.68
CA HIS A 127 -20.69 15.20 12.99
C HIS A 127 -20.36 16.66 13.33
N ASP A 128 -21.04 17.21 14.34
CA ASP A 128 -20.71 18.52 14.94
C ASP A 128 -19.20 18.56 15.30
N LEU A 129 -18.45 19.42 14.61
CA LEU A 129 -16.98 19.51 14.72
C LEU A 129 -16.57 20.57 15.75
N ASN A 130 -17.36 21.64 15.86
CA ASN A 130 -17.07 22.77 16.74
C ASN A 130 -17.69 22.62 18.15
N GLY A 131 -18.55 21.62 18.35
CA GLY A 131 -19.18 21.32 19.63
C GLY A 131 -20.23 22.35 20.05
N ASP A 132 -20.77 23.11 19.11
CA ASP A 132 -21.80 24.13 19.37
C ASP A 132 -23.22 23.55 19.54
N GLY A 133 -23.35 22.23 19.37
CA GLY A 133 -24.60 21.48 19.49
C GLY A 133 -25.46 21.51 18.23
N ARG A 134 -24.96 22.04 17.10
CA ARG A 134 -25.63 22.08 15.80
C ARG A 134 -24.68 21.57 14.73
N THR A 135 -25.13 20.56 13.96
CA THR A 135 -24.39 20.13 12.77
C THR A 135 -24.77 21.01 11.58
N THR A 136 -23.85 21.83 11.11
CA THR A 136 -24.00 22.57 9.85
C THR A 136 -23.92 21.62 8.64
N VAL A 137 -24.41 22.06 7.47
CA VAL A 137 -24.28 21.28 6.21
C VAL A 137 -22.81 21.00 5.88
N PHE A 138 -21.91 21.91 6.28
CA PHE A 138 -20.48 21.77 6.09
C PHE A 138 -19.90 20.66 6.97
N GLU A 139 -20.27 20.63 8.25
CA GLU A 139 -19.85 19.60 9.20
C GLU A 139 -20.44 18.23 8.87
N GLN A 140 -21.71 18.17 8.48
CA GLN A 140 -22.37 16.94 8.07
C GLN A 140 -21.65 16.26 6.89
N ARG A 141 -21.00 17.05 6.04
CA ARG A 141 -20.31 16.55 4.83
C ARG A 141 -18.80 16.43 5.01
N SER A 142 -18.32 16.55 6.23
CA SER A 142 -16.90 16.50 6.55
C SER A 142 -16.48 15.13 7.11
N VAL A 143 -15.35 14.61 6.64
CA VAL A 143 -14.81 13.32 7.07
C VAL A 143 -14.38 13.42 8.55
N PRO A 144 -14.89 12.55 9.45
CA PRO A 144 -14.62 12.64 10.88
C PRO A 144 -13.26 12.05 11.24
N LEU A 145 -12.62 12.62 12.27
CA LEU A 145 -11.37 12.11 12.85
C LEU A 145 -11.53 11.38 14.19
N ALA A 146 -12.69 11.45 14.86
CA ALA A 146 -12.67 11.33 16.33
C ALA A 146 -13.75 10.48 17.02
N LYS A 147 -14.65 9.77 16.33
CA LYS A 147 -15.71 8.99 17.03
C LYS A 147 -15.94 7.56 16.57
N LEU A 148 -15.10 7.02 15.69
CA LEU A 148 -15.27 5.65 15.18
C LEU A 148 -14.30 4.62 15.79
N ALA A 149 -13.25 5.06 16.48
CA ALA A 149 -12.44 4.19 17.34
C ALA A 149 -13.03 4.21 18.76
N GLN A 150 -13.51 3.05 19.22
CA GLN A 150 -14.14 2.84 20.51
C GLN A 150 -13.34 3.47 21.67
N GLY A 151 -13.92 4.48 22.34
CA GLY A 151 -13.53 4.88 23.70
C GLY A 151 -12.25 5.71 23.90
N ALA A 152 -11.49 6.05 22.85
CA ALA A 152 -10.31 6.90 22.99
C ALA A 152 -10.65 8.36 22.67
N SER A 153 -10.66 9.23 23.70
CA SER A 153 -10.67 10.68 23.54
C SER A 153 -9.32 11.15 22.99
N PHE A 154 -9.17 11.08 21.67
CA PHE A 154 -8.06 11.71 20.96
C PHE A 154 -8.35 13.21 20.81
N PHE A 155 -7.37 14.03 21.18
CA PHE A 155 -7.43 15.49 21.07
C PHE A 155 -7.54 15.88 19.59
N VAL A 156 -8.76 16.09 19.11
CA VAL A 156 -8.98 17.09 18.07
C VAL A 156 -8.68 18.41 18.77
N PRO A 157 -7.72 19.24 18.32
CA PRO A 157 -7.74 20.62 18.75
C PRO A 157 -9.10 21.14 18.30
N ALA A 158 -10.02 21.32 19.25
CA ALA A 158 -11.35 21.81 18.96
C ALA A 158 -11.19 22.98 18.00
N THR A 159 -11.93 22.98 16.90
CA THR A 159 -12.19 24.22 16.19
C THR A 159 -12.77 25.18 17.23
N GLY A 160 -11.92 26.06 17.77
CA GLY A 160 -12.21 26.90 18.93
C GLY A 160 -11.32 26.75 20.18
N SER A 161 -10.33 25.86 20.24
CA SER A 161 -9.37 25.84 21.36
C SER A 161 -8.22 26.83 21.10
N PRO A 162 -8.04 27.88 21.92
CA PRO A 162 -7.02 28.90 21.69
C PRO A 162 -5.63 28.29 21.89
N ILE A 163 -4.87 28.14 20.82
CA ILE A 163 -3.44 27.85 20.90
C ILE A 163 -2.74 29.16 21.31
N ALA A 164 -2.66 29.40 22.62
CA ALA A 164 -2.00 30.55 23.23
C ALA A 164 -2.64 31.92 22.90
N ALA A 165 -2.39 32.89 23.79
CA ALA A 165 -3.06 34.20 23.86
C ALA A 165 -2.84 35.16 22.66
N ASN A 166 -2.42 34.67 21.49
CA ASN A 166 -2.24 35.42 20.25
C ASN A 166 -2.64 34.63 18.97
N SER A 167 -3.35 33.49 19.09
CA SER A 167 -3.81 32.73 17.92
C SER A 167 -5.13 33.24 17.37
N PHE A 168 -5.21 33.46 16.06
CA PHE A 168 -6.49 33.61 15.37
C PHE A 168 -7.29 32.29 15.51
N PRO A 169 -8.59 32.33 15.85
CA PRO A 169 -9.43 31.14 15.75
C PRO A 169 -9.41 30.67 14.30
N THR A 170 -9.12 29.40 14.05
CA THR A 170 -9.09 28.80 12.72
C THR A 170 -10.06 27.63 12.68
N GLU A 171 -10.91 27.61 11.67
CA GLU A 171 -11.80 26.50 11.38
C GLU A 171 -11.38 25.84 10.07
N TYR A 172 -11.33 24.52 10.03
CA TYR A 172 -11.20 23.79 8.77
C TYR A 172 -12.11 22.58 8.79
N ALA A 173 -12.59 22.19 7.61
CA ALA A 173 -13.22 20.90 7.44
C ALA A 173 -12.94 20.33 6.05
N VAL A 174 -13.09 19.02 5.92
CA VAL A 174 -12.66 18.29 4.73
C VAL A 174 -13.78 17.42 4.23
N GLY A 175 -14.30 17.74 3.06
CA GLY A 175 -15.26 16.93 2.36
C GLY A 175 -14.56 15.92 1.48
N ALA A 176 -15.20 14.78 1.26
CA ALA A 176 -14.71 13.76 0.33
C ALA A 176 -15.75 13.52 -0.77
N LEU A 177 -15.25 13.38 -2.00
CA LEU A 177 -15.99 12.81 -3.11
C LEU A 177 -15.42 11.43 -3.43
N LEU A 178 -16.25 10.40 -3.40
CA LEU A 178 -15.90 9.06 -3.82
C LEU A 178 -16.24 8.87 -5.30
N CYS A 179 -15.26 8.38 -6.03
CA CYS A 179 -15.34 7.95 -7.42
C CYS A 179 -15.06 6.46 -7.47
N ARG A 180 -16.06 5.66 -7.85
CA ARG A 180 -15.84 4.24 -8.14
C ARG A 180 -15.20 4.14 -9.51
N LEU A 181 -14.09 3.43 -9.59
CA LEU A 181 -13.43 3.21 -10.86
C LEU A 181 -14.18 2.09 -11.60
N PRO A 182 -14.54 2.28 -12.88
CA PRO A 182 -15.15 1.24 -13.68
C PRO A 182 -14.13 0.15 -13.99
N LYS A 183 -14.60 -1.07 -14.20
CA LYS A 183 -13.85 -2.14 -14.84
C LYS A 183 -13.33 -1.63 -16.18
N PRO A 184 -12.06 -1.87 -16.52
CA PRO A 184 -11.55 -1.47 -17.81
C PRO A 184 -12.43 -2.08 -18.90
N THR A 185 -12.96 -1.24 -19.77
CA THR A 185 -13.64 -1.68 -21.00
C THR A 185 -12.82 -1.19 -22.18
N ILE A 186 -12.74 -2.04 -23.20
CA ILE A 186 -11.83 -1.92 -24.36
C ILE A 186 -12.06 -0.65 -25.22
N ALA A 187 -13.10 0.15 -24.93
CA ALA A 187 -13.56 1.23 -25.79
C ALA A 187 -13.10 2.65 -25.38
N GLU A 188 -12.52 2.88 -24.21
CA GLU A 188 -12.18 4.23 -23.77
C GLU A 188 -10.67 4.53 -23.79
N THR A 189 -10.25 5.26 -24.84
CA THR A 189 -9.01 6.06 -24.88
C THR A 189 -9.13 7.35 -24.05
N VAL A 190 -10.16 7.44 -23.20
CA VAL A 190 -10.52 8.62 -22.41
C VAL A 190 -10.46 8.23 -20.93
N ALA A 191 -9.91 9.12 -20.11
CA ALA A 191 -9.69 8.93 -18.67
C ALA A 191 -10.88 8.22 -17.98
N PRO A 192 -10.64 7.24 -17.09
CA PRO A 192 -11.70 6.46 -16.47
C PRO A 192 -12.66 7.40 -15.74
N GLY A 193 -13.87 7.55 -16.30
CA GLY A 193 -14.96 8.25 -15.62
C GLY A 193 -15.35 7.49 -14.35
N CYS A 194 -16.03 8.13 -13.40
CA CYS A 194 -16.61 7.42 -12.26
C CYS A 194 -17.82 6.59 -12.74
N THR A 195 -18.11 5.45 -12.10
CA THR A 195 -19.37 4.72 -12.31
C THR A 195 -20.25 4.74 -11.06
N LEU A 196 -21.57 4.80 -11.27
CA LEU A 196 -22.55 4.60 -10.20
C LEU A 196 -23.00 3.13 -10.13
N ASN A 197 -22.81 2.35 -11.21
CA ASN A 197 -23.25 0.97 -11.26
C ASN A 197 -22.29 0.08 -10.44
N PRO A 198 -22.75 -0.57 -9.36
CA PRO A 198 -21.90 -1.41 -8.55
C PRO A 198 -21.31 -2.59 -9.31
N ALA A 199 -22.04 -3.15 -10.28
CA ALA A 199 -21.60 -4.30 -11.06
C ALA A 199 -20.44 -3.97 -12.02
N GLU A 200 -20.33 -2.69 -12.40
CA GLU A 200 -19.28 -2.18 -13.29
C GLU A 200 -18.06 -1.68 -12.51
N ALA A 201 -18.11 -1.58 -11.18
CA ALA A 201 -17.01 -1.03 -10.39
C ALA A 201 -15.93 -2.08 -10.09
N VAL A 202 -14.66 -1.65 -10.06
CA VAL A 202 -13.56 -2.42 -9.45
C VAL A 202 -13.50 -2.19 -7.94
N ASN A 203 -12.74 -3.01 -7.21
CA ASN A 203 -12.56 -2.88 -5.75
C ASN A 203 -11.60 -1.73 -5.35
N GLN A 204 -11.43 -0.75 -6.22
CA GLN A 204 -10.60 0.43 -6.01
C GLN A 204 -11.47 1.68 -6.20
N VAL A 205 -11.27 2.63 -5.29
CA VAL A 205 -11.94 3.92 -5.32
C VAL A 205 -10.90 5.03 -5.32
N ALA A 206 -11.25 6.13 -5.98
CA ALA A 206 -10.54 7.39 -5.87
C ALA A 206 -11.37 8.35 -5.00
N TYR A 207 -10.71 9.02 -4.07
CA TYR A 207 -11.29 10.05 -3.23
C TYR A 207 -10.75 11.41 -3.68
N THR A 208 -11.64 12.34 -4.02
CA THR A 208 -11.28 13.75 -4.12
C THR A 208 -11.56 14.41 -2.77
N LEU A 209 -10.49 14.78 -2.07
CA LEU A 209 -10.55 15.49 -0.80
C LEU A 209 -10.58 16.99 -1.05
N VAL A 210 -11.53 17.66 -0.41
CA VAL A 210 -11.75 19.12 -0.51
C VAL A 210 -11.64 19.70 0.89
N SER A 211 -10.48 20.25 1.23
CA SER A 211 -10.23 20.89 2.51
C SER A 211 -10.46 22.38 2.40
N ARG A 212 -11.37 22.92 3.21
CA ARG A 212 -11.64 24.36 3.31
C ARG A 212 -11.30 24.83 4.70
N ALA A 213 -10.49 25.87 4.78
CA ALA A 213 -10.13 26.55 6.02
C ALA A 213 -10.57 28.01 5.99
N ALA A 214 -10.97 28.53 7.15
CA ALA A 214 -11.44 29.90 7.33
C ALA A 214 -10.99 30.45 8.69
N LEU A 215 -10.89 31.78 8.77
CA LEU A 215 -10.73 32.52 10.03
C LEU A 215 -12.10 33.09 10.42
N PRO A 216 -12.79 32.55 11.45
CA PRO A 216 -14.09 33.05 11.86
C PRO A 216 -14.02 34.54 12.25
N GLY A 217 -14.93 35.34 11.72
CA GLY A 217 -14.94 36.79 11.92
C GLY A 217 -13.99 37.56 11.00
N GLU A 218 -13.24 36.90 10.12
CA GLU A 218 -12.39 37.53 9.10
C GLU A 218 -12.76 37.02 7.69
N SER A 219 -12.56 37.84 6.65
CA SER A 219 -12.85 37.47 5.25
C SER A 219 -11.74 36.62 4.59
N SER A 220 -11.02 35.80 5.36
CA SER A 220 -9.92 34.97 4.86
C SER A 220 -10.34 33.50 4.81
N THR A 221 -10.35 32.93 3.61
CA THR A 221 -10.60 31.50 3.38
C THR A 221 -9.57 30.93 2.43
N ALA A 222 -9.28 29.64 2.56
CA ALA A 222 -8.47 28.86 1.64
C ALA A 222 -9.18 27.54 1.36
N THR A 223 -9.07 27.04 0.13
CA THR A 223 -9.54 25.69 -0.22
C THR A 223 -8.50 24.96 -1.02
N ILE A 224 -8.27 23.70 -0.69
CA ILE A 224 -7.31 22.82 -1.33
C ILE A 224 -8.04 21.54 -1.74
N VAL A 225 -7.80 21.13 -2.99
CA VAL A 225 -8.37 19.92 -3.57
C VAL A 225 -7.24 18.98 -3.98
N THR A 226 -7.35 17.72 -3.58
CA THR A 226 -6.41 16.65 -3.96
C THR A 226 -7.17 15.36 -4.22
N ALA A 227 -6.68 14.54 -5.14
CA ALA A 227 -7.21 13.21 -5.40
C ALA A 227 -6.26 12.15 -4.86
N VAL A 228 -6.80 11.24 -4.04
CA VAL A 228 -6.08 10.16 -3.39
C VAL A 228 -6.77 8.82 -3.63
N SER A 229 -6.07 7.72 -3.44
CA SER A 229 -6.65 6.38 -3.47
C SER A 229 -6.09 5.57 -2.31
N VAL A 230 -6.91 4.67 -1.76
CA VAL A 230 -6.45 3.70 -0.77
C VAL A 230 -5.93 2.50 -1.55
N LYS A 231 -4.66 2.13 -1.36
CA LYS A 231 -4.11 0.91 -1.97
C LYS A 231 -4.66 -0.31 -1.21
N PRO A 232 -5.31 -1.26 -1.87
CA PRO A 232 -5.75 -2.47 -1.20
C PRO A 232 -4.55 -3.23 -0.62
N GLU A 233 -4.74 -3.80 0.57
CA GLU A 233 -3.72 -4.63 1.20
C GLU A 233 -3.66 -5.98 0.47
N LEU A 234 -2.45 -6.37 0.07
CA LEU A 234 -2.22 -7.70 -0.51
C LEU A 234 -2.31 -8.73 0.61
N LYS A 235 -3.38 -9.52 0.60
CA LYS A 235 -3.55 -10.63 1.53
C LYS A 235 -2.85 -11.87 0.99
N ILE A 236 -2.13 -12.56 1.86
CA ILE A 236 -1.50 -13.85 1.55
C ILE A 236 -2.00 -14.83 2.60
N ASN A 237 -2.32 -16.05 2.18
CA ASN A 237 -2.76 -17.08 3.09
C ASN A 237 -1.67 -17.41 4.13
N PRO A 238 -1.90 -17.17 5.44
CA PRO A 238 -0.89 -17.42 6.47
C PRO A 238 -0.62 -18.91 6.71
N ASN A 239 -1.52 -19.79 6.24
CA ASN A 239 -1.44 -21.24 6.37
C ASN A 239 -1.02 -21.93 5.07
N LEU A 240 -0.44 -21.19 4.12
CA LEU A 240 0.06 -21.75 2.87
C LEU A 240 1.20 -22.76 3.19
N PRO A 241 1.17 -23.99 2.65
CA PRO A 241 2.30 -24.93 2.71
C PRO A 241 3.55 -24.38 2.04
N ALA A 242 4.68 -25.06 2.26
CA ALA A 242 5.92 -24.73 1.55
C ALA A 242 5.76 -24.94 0.04
N LEU A 243 5.13 -26.04 -0.36
CA LEU A 243 4.79 -26.37 -1.74
C LEU A 243 3.31 -26.75 -1.87
N VAL A 244 2.60 -26.08 -2.76
CA VAL A 244 1.23 -26.44 -3.17
C VAL A 244 1.21 -26.63 -4.67
N ALA A 245 0.60 -27.70 -5.15
CA ALA A 245 0.48 -27.98 -6.57
C ALA A 245 -0.89 -28.59 -6.89
N THR A 246 -1.50 -28.22 -8.00
CA THR A 246 -2.73 -28.87 -8.48
C THR A 246 -2.47 -30.16 -9.27
N GLY A 247 -1.23 -30.36 -9.74
CA GLY A 247 -0.82 -31.56 -10.45
C GLY A 247 0.37 -32.28 -9.79
N GLY A 248 0.76 -33.41 -10.38
CA GLY A 248 1.77 -34.30 -9.81
C GLY A 248 3.14 -33.64 -9.65
N ILE A 249 3.77 -33.88 -8.50
CA ILE A 249 5.14 -33.44 -8.20
C ILE A 249 6.05 -34.65 -8.29
N THR A 250 7.08 -34.56 -9.13
CA THR A 250 8.01 -35.65 -9.41
C THR A 250 9.46 -35.23 -9.19
N GLY A 251 10.29 -36.18 -8.78
CA GLY A 251 11.74 -36.12 -8.96
C GLY A 251 12.48 -35.09 -8.12
N LEU A 252 12.08 -34.89 -6.85
CA LEU A 252 12.85 -34.13 -5.86
C LEU A 252 14.26 -34.73 -5.70
N GLY A 253 15.24 -34.22 -6.44
CA GLY A 253 16.60 -34.78 -6.54
C GLY A 253 17.30 -34.99 -5.18
N SER A 254 18.13 -34.06 -4.72
CA SER A 254 18.66 -34.05 -3.34
C SER A 254 18.02 -32.92 -2.53
N SER A 255 16.71 -32.76 -2.70
CA SER A 255 15.96 -31.53 -2.37
C SER A 255 15.42 -31.55 -0.95
N THR A 256 15.36 -30.38 -0.29
CA THR A 256 14.84 -30.25 1.07
C THR A 256 13.58 -29.37 1.07
N LEU A 257 12.51 -29.87 1.70
CA LEU A 257 11.29 -29.12 1.94
C LEU A 257 11.19 -28.80 3.44
N VAL A 258 10.99 -27.54 3.78
CA VAL A 258 10.80 -27.14 5.19
C VAL A 258 9.34 -26.78 5.41
N SER A 259 8.68 -27.60 6.21
CA SER A 259 7.24 -27.54 6.50
C SER A 259 6.76 -26.20 7.05
N ALA A 260 5.52 -25.90 6.69
CA ALA A 260 4.71 -24.86 7.29
C ALA A 260 4.36 -25.23 8.75
N PRO A 261 4.03 -24.26 9.62
CA PRO A 261 3.27 -24.60 10.83
C PRO A 261 1.96 -25.30 10.44
N ALA A 262 1.36 -26.04 11.36
CA ALA A 262 0.16 -26.83 11.09
C ALA A 262 -0.94 -26.07 10.33
N MET A 263 -1.48 -26.71 9.29
CA MET A 263 -2.68 -26.21 8.63
C MET A 263 -3.89 -26.36 9.56
N ALA A 264 -4.80 -25.39 9.51
CA ALA A 264 -6.05 -25.46 10.26
C ALA A 264 -6.82 -26.73 9.86
N GLY A 265 -6.98 -27.67 10.80
CA GLY A 265 -7.69 -28.94 10.58
C GLY A 265 -6.80 -30.19 10.59
N ASN A 266 -5.48 -30.09 10.39
CA ASN A 266 -4.62 -31.28 10.28
C ASN A 266 -4.02 -31.74 11.63
N ASN A 267 -4.82 -31.93 12.68
CA ASN A 267 -4.37 -32.45 14.00
C ASN A 267 -3.10 -31.80 14.60
N GLY A 268 -2.73 -30.58 14.18
CA GLY A 268 -1.49 -29.92 14.59
C GLY A 268 -0.21 -30.41 13.88
N GLN A 269 -0.32 -31.24 12.84
CA GLN A 269 0.82 -31.68 12.04
C GLN A 269 1.23 -30.61 11.01
N PRO A 270 2.52 -30.25 10.93
CA PRO A 270 3.07 -29.42 9.85
C PRO A 270 2.76 -30.03 8.49
N VAL A 271 2.51 -29.22 7.47
CA VAL A 271 2.34 -29.69 6.07
C VAL A 271 3.43 -29.05 5.22
N SER A 272 4.20 -29.87 4.52
CA SER A 272 5.24 -29.43 3.58
C SER A 272 4.72 -29.36 2.16
N LEU A 273 3.92 -30.35 1.76
CA LEU A 273 3.39 -30.50 0.42
C LEU A 273 1.87 -30.70 0.48
N PHE A 274 1.13 -29.95 -0.33
CA PHE A 274 -0.30 -30.16 -0.51
C PHE A 274 -0.64 -30.28 -2.00
N SER A 275 -1.18 -31.42 -2.40
CA SER A 275 -1.53 -31.72 -3.79
C SER A 275 -2.77 -32.62 -3.83
N PRO A 276 -3.65 -32.51 -4.83
CA PRO A 276 -4.76 -33.43 -5.00
C PRO A 276 -4.33 -34.71 -5.73
N THR A 277 -3.09 -34.80 -6.22
CA THR A 277 -2.49 -35.95 -6.92
C THR A 277 -1.24 -36.44 -6.19
N ASP A 278 -0.87 -37.69 -6.46
CA ASP A 278 0.24 -38.41 -5.82
C ASP A 278 1.57 -37.65 -5.91
N PHE A 279 2.36 -37.77 -4.85
CA PHE A 279 3.73 -37.30 -4.82
C PHE A 279 4.71 -38.45 -5.17
N ASP A 280 5.41 -38.33 -6.31
CA ASP A 280 6.42 -39.33 -6.71
C ASP A 280 7.84 -38.89 -6.33
N GLY A 281 8.27 -39.36 -5.17
CA GLY A 281 9.63 -39.20 -4.65
C GLY A 281 10.64 -40.25 -5.11
N THR A 282 10.30 -41.16 -6.03
CA THR A 282 11.16 -42.33 -6.35
C THR A 282 12.44 -41.97 -7.10
N GLU A 283 12.47 -40.86 -7.83
CA GLU A 283 13.63 -40.43 -8.63
C GLU A 283 14.66 -39.60 -7.83
N GLY A 284 14.60 -39.57 -6.48
CA GLY A 284 15.56 -38.80 -5.67
C GLY A 284 15.54 -39.06 -4.15
N THR A 285 16.46 -38.39 -3.45
CA THR A 285 16.53 -38.31 -1.99
C THR A 285 15.97 -36.98 -1.53
N TRP A 286 14.79 -37.00 -0.93
CA TRP A 286 14.14 -35.82 -0.38
C TRP A 286 13.91 -35.99 1.11
N GLN A 287 13.72 -34.87 1.80
CA GLN A 287 13.44 -34.85 3.23
C GLN A 287 12.52 -33.68 3.55
N SER A 288 11.63 -33.89 4.51
CA SER A 288 10.79 -32.84 5.06
C SER A 288 11.08 -32.59 6.54
N CYS A 289 11.16 -31.32 6.91
CA CYS A 289 11.69 -30.89 8.21
C CYS A 289 10.85 -29.76 8.79
N ARG A 290 10.93 -29.53 10.10
CA ARG A 290 10.20 -28.45 10.75
C ARG A 290 10.91 -27.11 10.60
N SER A 291 10.13 -26.03 10.43
CA SER A 291 10.71 -24.68 10.25
C SER A 291 11.64 -24.22 11.38
N ASP A 292 11.45 -24.68 12.61
CA ASP A 292 12.30 -24.38 13.77
C ASP A 292 13.65 -25.09 13.72
N GLN A 293 13.77 -26.22 13.03
CA GLN A 293 15.05 -26.91 12.78
C GLN A 293 15.96 -26.15 11.80
N TYR A 294 15.42 -25.15 11.09
CA TYR A 294 16.13 -24.35 10.10
C TYR A 294 16.38 -22.90 10.57
N ARG A 295 15.99 -22.54 11.80
CA ARG A 295 16.12 -21.17 12.32
C ARG A 295 17.53 -20.87 12.88
N PRO A 296 18.01 -19.63 12.75
CA PRO A 296 19.10 -19.12 13.58
C PRO A 296 18.62 -19.08 15.02
N VAL A 297 19.36 -19.69 15.95
CA VAL A 297 19.15 -19.45 17.39
C VAL A 297 19.39 -17.96 17.63
N ALA A 298 18.39 -17.26 18.16
CA ALA A 298 18.56 -15.87 18.61
C ALA A 298 19.68 -15.85 19.65
N ALA A 299 20.59 -14.88 19.53
CA ALA A 299 21.65 -14.66 20.50
C ALA A 299 21.08 -14.71 21.91
N ASP A 300 21.64 -15.59 22.73
CA ASP A 300 21.43 -15.59 24.17
C ASP A 300 21.69 -14.15 24.67
N PRO A 301 20.77 -13.50 25.40
CA PRO A 301 21.00 -12.18 25.98
C PRO A 301 22.21 -12.13 26.93
N ALA A 302 22.83 -13.28 27.26
CA ALA A 302 24.02 -13.38 28.09
C ALA A 302 25.38 -13.13 27.39
N ASP A 303 25.47 -13.03 26.04
CA ASP A 303 26.75 -12.76 25.36
C ASP A 303 26.68 -11.65 24.28
N PRO A 304 26.90 -10.38 24.67
CA PRO A 304 26.86 -9.23 23.77
C PRO A 304 28.14 -9.00 22.96
N ALA A 305 29.15 -9.88 22.99
CA ALA A 305 30.46 -9.61 22.41
C ALA A 305 30.67 -10.09 20.95
N ASN A 306 29.81 -10.95 20.40
CA ASN A 306 29.91 -11.43 19.02
C ASN A 306 28.77 -10.93 18.13
N GLY A 307 28.85 -9.64 17.78
CA GLY A 307 28.02 -8.99 16.79
C GLY A 307 28.40 -9.39 15.36
N SER A 308 27.96 -10.56 14.92
CA SER A 308 27.77 -10.90 13.50
C SER A 308 26.58 -11.85 13.42
N GLY A 309 25.42 -11.32 13.04
CA GLY A 309 24.19 -12.08 12.85
C GLY A 309 24.38 -13.15 11.78
N GLY A 310 24.79 -14.33 12.21
CA GLY A 310 24.96 -15.53 11.41
C GLY A 310 24.11 -16.64 11.99
N LEU A 311 23.55 -17.47 11.09
CA LEU A 311 22.75 -18.64 11.43
C LEU A 311 23.61 -19.65 12.19
N VAL A 312 23.49 -19.69 13.52
CA VAL A 312 24.14 -20.71 14.36
C VAL A 312 23.12 -21.81 14.65
N ALA A 313 23.43 -23.01 14.18
CA ALA A 313 22.79 -24.25 14.58
C ALA A 313 23.05 -24.52 16.06
N GLY A 314 22.02 -24.91 16.81
CA GLY A 314 22.23 -25.52 18.11
C GLY A 314 23.04 -26.80 17.95
N GLY A 315 24.23 -26.85 18.57
CA GLY A 315 25.00 -28.08 18.77
C GLY A 315 26.23 -28.26 17.87
N ASN A 316 27.32 -27.57 18.21
CA ASN A 316 28.73 -27.89 17.93
C ASN A 316 29.13 -28.33 16.51
N GLY A 317 29.16 -27.37 15.61
CA GLY A 317 30.01 -27.37 14.41
C GLY A 317 29.76 -26.08 13.61
N PRO A 318 30.80 -25.32 13.21
CA PRO A 318 30.59 -24.04 12.55
C PRO A 318 30.21 -24.28 11.09
N ALA A 319 29.06 -23.77 10.65
CA ALA A 319 28.80 -23.68 9.21
C ALA A 319 27.91 -22.47 8.92
N ASP A 320 28.60 -21.39 8.60
CA ASP A 320 28.30 -20.55 7.45
C ASP A 320 27.41 -21.32 6.43
N CYS A 321 26.15 -20.94 6.21
CA CYS A 321 25.43 -21.23 4.94
C CYS A 321 26.03 -20.35 3.82
N GLY A 322 27.36 -20.27 3.81
CA GLY A 322 28.21 -19.53 2.91
C GLY A 322 28.35 -20.25 1.59
N SER A 323 28.74 -19.47 0.58
CA SER A 323 28.88 -19.82 -0.84
C SER A 323 29.44 -21.22 -1.09
N GLY A 324 28.56 -22.24 -1.19
CA GLY A 324 28.89 -23.57 -1.69
C GLY A 324 28.36 -24.77 -0.89
N GLY A 325 27.79 -24.58 0.32
CA GLY A 325 27.30 -25.69 1.16
C GLY A 325 25.78 -25.72 1.32
N PHE A 326 25.16 -26.89 1.13
CA PHE A 326 23.74 -27.13 1.39
C PHE A 326 23.47 -27.14 2.90
N CYS A 327 22.44 -26.42 3.37
CA CYS A 327 22.01 -26.52 4.75
C CYS A 327 21.02 -27.72 4.83
N ALA A 328 21.46 -28.81 5.45
CA ALA A 328 20.72 -30.07 5.52
C ALA A 328 19.91 -30.17 6.82
N CYS A 329 18.82 -30.93 6.79
CA CYS A 329 18.13 -31.29 8.01
C CYS A 329 18.99 -32.22 8.86
N PRO A 330 18.95 -32.10 10.20
CA PRO A 330 19.59 -33.08 11.06
C PRO A 330 18.93 -34.45 10.83
N GLY A 331 19.69 -35.42 10.31
CA GLY A 331 19.20 -36.79 10.10
C GLY A 331 18.82 -37.44 11.43
N GLY A 332 17.52 -37.52 11.73
CA GLY A 332 16.99 -38.06 12.96
C GLY A 332 15.45 -38.20 12.91
N ALA A 333 14.88 -38.81 13.96
CA ALA A 333 13.45 -39.16 14.10
C ALA A 333 12.46 -37.96 14.07
N GLU A 334 12.96 -36.74 13.86
CA GLU A 334 12.18 -35.52 13.79
C GLU A 334 11.81 -35.11 12.36
N ASN A 335 12.33 -35.81 11.34
CA ASN A 335 11.88 -35.68 9.95
C ASN A 335 10.47 -36.28 9.82
N LEU A 336 9.56 -35.52 9.21
CA LEU A 336 8.16 -35.92 9.03
C LEU A 336 7.98 -36.88 7.85
N SER A 337 8.89 -36.79 6.89
CA SER A 337 9.00 -37.68 5.74
C SER A 337 10.47 -37.96 5.37
N GLY A 338 10.77 -39.22 5.01
CA GLY A 338 12.10 -39.70 4.64
C GLY A 338 12.40 -41.12 5.15
N ALA A 339 13.43 -41.76 4.61
CA ALA A 339 13.77 -43.18 4.80
C ALA A 339 13.97 -43.67 6.25
N ASP A 340 14.08 -42.76 7.22
CA ASP A 340 14.29 -43.07 8.64
C ASP A 340 13.01 -43.51 9.38
N GLN A 341 11.82 -43.40 8.78
CA GLN A 341 10.59 -43.89 9.40
C GLN A 341 10.31 -45.39 9.13
N GLY A 342 11.16 -46.10 8.36
CA GLY A 342 11.00 -47.55 8.14
C GLY A 342 9.77 -47.96 7.31
N PHE A 343 9.01 -46.98 6.79
CA PHE A 343 7.91 -47.19 5.86
C PHE A 343 8.48 -47.08 4.43
N GLY A 344 8.46 -48.18 3.70
CA GLY A 344 8.99 -48.21 2.33
C GLY A 344 8.14 -47.32 1.43
N HIS A 345 8.75 -46.29 0.83
CA HIS A 345 8.16 -45.47 -0.25
C HIS A 345 6.80 -44.80 0.03
N GLU A 346 6.31 -44.84 1.27
CA GLU A 346 5.03 -44.25 1.65
C GLU A 346 5.20 -42.74 1.88
N GLU A 347 4.24 -41.98 1.38
CA GLU A 347 4.15 -40.55 1.64
C GLU A 347 4.15 -40.28 3.15
N GLY A 348 5.07 -39.46 3.64
CA GLY A 348 5.15 -39.21 5.07
C GLY A 348 4.03 -38.29 5.56
N ALA A 349 3.94 -38.15 6.88
CA ALA A 349 2.78 -37.59 7.56
C ALA A 349 2.48 -36.11 7.23
N ASP A 350 3.44 -35.39 6.64
CA ASP A 350 3.35 -33.98 6.27
C ASP A 350 3.14 -33.72 4.77
N ILE A 351 2.89 -34.78 4.00
CA ILE A 351 2.42 -34.70 2.62
C ILE A 351 0.93 -34.96 2.62
N LEU A 352 0.16 -34.00 2.13
CA LEU A 352 -1.27 -34.15 1.89
C LEU A 352 -1.48 -34.41 0.40
N ASP A 353 -1.68 -35.68 0.06
CA ASP A 353 -2.28 -36.17 -1.18
C ASP A 353 -3.77 -36.46 -0.93
N ASN A 354 -4.57 -36.52 -1.99
CA ASN A 354 -5.99 -36.84 -1.91
C ASN A 354 -6.36 -37.97 -2.87
N ASP A 355 -5.44 -38.90 -3.10
CA ASP A 355 -5.76 -40.14 -3.80
C ASP A 355 -6.36 -41.15 -2.80
N ALA A 356 -7.13 -42.11 -3.31
CA ALA A 356 -7.95 -42.99 -2.47
C ALA A 356 -7.14 -44.13 -1.80
N GLU A 357 -5.80 -44.13 -1.87
CA GLU A 357 -4.97 -45.28 -1.58
C GLU A 357 -3.90 -45.05 -0.49
N SER A 358 -4.26 -44.68 0.74
CA SER A 358 -3.82 -45.45 1.93
C SER A 358 -4.28 -44.90 3.30
N ARG A 359 -4.91 -45.82 4.03
CA ARG A 359 -4.88 -46.02 5.49
C ARG A 359 -4.63 -44.79 6.39
N SER A 360 -5.71 -44.39 7.06
CA SER A 360 -5.73 -43.75 8.40
C SER A 360 -5.43 -42.25 8.51
N ARG A 361 -5.79 -41.46 7.52
CA ARG A 361 -5.86 -40.01 7.73
C ARG A 361 -7.25 -39.62 8.27
N GLY A 362 -7.27 -38.77 9.30
CA GLY A 362 -8.49 -38.11 9.76
C GLY A 362 -9.11 -37.28 8.62
N PRO A 363 -10.23 -36.57 8.82
CA PRO A 363 -10.83 -35.75 7.76
C PRO A 363 -9.80 -34.73 7.27
N LEU A 364 -9.21 -34.98 6.09
CA LEU A 364 -8.28 -34.05 5.45
C LEU A 364 -9.07 -32.82 5.00
N PRO A 365 -8.49 -31.61 5.09
CA PRO A 365 -9.11 -30.45 4.48
C PRO A 365 -9.24 -30.68 2.97
N PRO A 366 -10.38 -30.33 2.35
CA PRO A 366 -10.53 -30.45 0.91
C PRO A 366 -9.48 -29.57 0.22
N PHE A 367 -8.91 -30.08 -0.87
CA PHE A 367 -8.01 -29.30 -1.70
C PHE A 367 -8.72 -28.05 -2.23
N PRO A 368 -8.10 -26.86 -2.20
CA PRO A 368 -8.73 -25.64 -2.68
C PRO A 368 -9.06 -25.76 -4.17
N CYS A 369 -10.28 -25.38 -4.56
CA CYS A 369 -10.67 -25.46 -5.96
C CYS A 369 -9.84 -24.52 -6.85
N ASP A 370 -9.46 -23.34 -6.34
CA ASP A 370 -8.73 -22.29 -7.04
C ASP A 370 -7.50 -21.88 -6.22
N LEU A 371 -6.30 -22.20 -6.75
CA LEU A 371 -5.03 -21.91 -6.07
C LEU A 371 -4.70 -20.42 -6.01
N PHE A 372 -5.12 -19.64 -7.00
CA PHE A 372 -4.89 -18.20 -7.01
C PHE A 372 -5.67 -17.53 -5.89
N ALA A 373 -6.97 -17.87 -5.79
CA ALA A 373 -7.82 -17.41 -4.72
C ALA A 373 -7.36 -17.91 -3.34
N TYR A 374 -6.94 -19.17 -3.26
CA TYR A 374 -6.43 -19.75 -2.02
C TYR A 374 -5.15 -19.10 -1.53
N ALA A 375 -4.18 -18.82 -2.42
CA ALA A 375 -2.89 -18.24 -2.05
C ALA A 375 -3.01 -16.75 -1.68
N LEU A 376 -3.82 -15.99 -2.43
CA LEU A 376 -3.95 -14.54 -2.30
C LEU A 376 -5.21 -14.10 -1.52
N GLN A 377 -5.95 -15.04 -0.93
CA GLN A 377 -7.19 -14.80 -0.19
C GLN A 377 -8.19 -13.91 -0.96
N THR A 378 -8.44 -14.26 -2.22
CA THR A 378 -9.37 -13.54 -3.09
C THR A 378 -10.64 -14.36 -3.32
N GLU A 379 -11.64 -13.74 -3.93
CA GLU A 379 -12.72 -14.50 -4.56
C GLU A 379 -12.16 -15.42 -5.66
N PRO A 380 -12.81 -16.58 -5.93
CA PRO A 380 -12.43 -17.47 -7.02
C PRO A 380 -12.33 -16.75 -8.36
N VAL A 381 -11.17 -16.89 -9.01
CA VAL A 381 -10.93 -16.38 -10.37
C VAL A 381 -11.31 -17.41 -11.44
N ARG A 382 -11.57 -18.65 -11.02
CA ARG A 382 -12.15 -19.73 -11.82
C ARG A 382 -13.40 -20.29 -11.16
N ASP A 383 -14.29 -20.83 -11.99
CA ASP A 383 -15.52 -21.50 -11.58
C ASP A 383 -15.36 -23.04 -11.75
N ASP A 384 -15.91 -23.81 -10.80
CA ASP A 384 -16.07 -25.27 -10.90
C ASP A 384 -17.39 -25.56 -11.64
N ARG A 385 -17.28 -26.05 -12.88
CA ARG A 385 -18.44 -26.18 -13.78
C ARG A 385 -19.10 -27.56 -13.70
N ASP A 386 -18.33 -28.59 -13.40
CA ASP A 386 -18.80 -29.98 -13.36
C ASP A 386 -19.03 -30.50 -11.93
N GLY A 387 -18.66 -29.72 -10.91
CA GLY A 387 -18.92 -29.98 -9.50
C GLY A 387 -17.96 -31.01 -8.91
N ASP A 388 -16.82 -31.25 -9.54
CA ASP A 388 -15.81 -32.21 -9.08
C ASP A 388 -14.91 -31.63 -7.96
N GLY A 389 -15.09 -30.35 -7.61
CA GLY A 389 -14.31 -29.63 -6.61
C GLY A 389 -13.07 -28.94 -7.16
N ARG A 390 -12.85 -28.94 -8.49
CA ARG A 390 -11.72 -28.26 -9.16
C ARG A 390 -12.24 -27.06 -9.95
N CYS A 391 -11.71 -25.87 -9.66
CA CYS A 391 -12.10 -24.66 -10.38
C CYS A 391 -11.25 -24.54 -11.66
N GLU A 392 -11.88 -24.73 -12.81
CA GLU A 392 -11.21 -24.92 -14.10
C GLU A 392 -11.56 -23.84 -15.14
N GLN A 393 -12.73 -23.23 -15.01
CA GLN A 393 -13.29 -22.29 -15.97
C GLN A 393 -12.98 -20.85 -15.56
N GLY A 394 -12.04 -20.21 -16.25
CA GLY A 394 -11.83 -18.77 -16.18
C GLY A 394 -12.94 -17.98 -16.86
N VAL A 395 -13.03 -16.69 -16.50
CA VAL A 395 -13.93 -15.73 -17.15
C VAL A 395 -13.13 -14.93 -18.18
N ASP A 396 -13.63 -14.91 -19.41
CA ASP A 396 -13.09 -14.15 -20.54
C ASP A 396 -14.27 -13.45 -21.24
N LEU A 397 -14.52 -12.19 -20.85
CA LEU A 397 -15.64 -11.38 -21.32
C LEU A 397 -15.33 -10.73 -22.67
N ASP A 398 -14.06 -10.43 -22.95
CA ASP A 398 -13.63 -9.77 -24.18
C ASP A 398 -13.09 -10.71 -25.26
N GLN A 399 -13.05 -12.01 -24.97
CA GLN A 399 -12.57 -13.08 -25.85
C GLN A 399 -11.12 -12.89 -26.29
N ASP A 400 -10.31 -12.22 -25.47
CA ASP A 400 -8.89 -12.02 -25.72
C ASP A 400 -8.01 -13.17 -25.17
N LEU A 401 -8.66 -14.22 -24.65
CA LEU A 401 -8.09 -15.42 -24.05
C LEU A 401 -7.32 -15.14 -22.74
N VAL A 402 -7.59 -14.00 -22.08
CA VAL A 402 -7.08 -13.68 -20.74
C VAL A 402 -8.19 -13.83 -19.70
N ASN A 403 -7.83 -14.40 -18.54
CA ASN A 403 -8.77 -14.45 -17.41
C ASN A 403 -8.96 -13.04 -16.84
N ASP A 404 -10.14 -12.45 -17.08
CA ASP A 404 -10.50 -11.10 -16.67
C ASP A 404 -10.53 -10.90 -15.15
N ARG A 405 -10.90 -11.94 -14.40
CA ARG A 405 -10.91 -11.86 -12.92
C ARG A 405 -9.48 -11.72 -12.40
N VAL A 406 -8.53 -12.43 -12.99
CA VAL A 406 -7.10 -12.28 -12.65
C VAL A 406 -6.58 -10.91 -13.08
N GLN A 407 -6.83 -10.50 -14.33
CA GLN A 407 -6.39 -9.19 -14.83
C GLN A 407 -6.91 -8.06 -13.94
N ALA A 408 -8.20 -8.06 -13.62
CA ALA A 408 -8.82 -7.08 -12.73
C ALA A 408 -8.19 -7.08 -11.33
N TYR A 409 -7.92 -8.27 -10.76
CA TYR A 409 -7.26 -8.35 -9.46
C TYR A 409 -5.84 -7.78 -9.50
N MET A 410 -5.03 -8.17 -10.49
CA MET A 410 -3.65 -7.72 -10.62
C MET A 410 -3.56 -6.20 -10.83
N ASP A 411 -4.49 -5.63 -11.63
CA ASP A 411 -4.59 -4.20 -11.84
C ASP A 411 -4.98 -3.47 -10.55
N VAL A 412 -5.97 -3.99 -9.82
CA VAL A 412 -6.43 -3.42 -8.53
C VAL A 412 -5.33 -3.44 -7.46
N GLN A 413 -4.52 -4.51 -7.41
CA GLN A 413 -3.40 -4.61 -6.48
C GLN A 413 -2.18 -3.77 -6.92
N GLY A 414 -2.22 -3.20 -8.12
CA GLY A 414 -1.12 -2.44 -8.70
C GLY A 414 0.11 -3.31 -8.94
N ALA A 415 -0.09 -4.51 -9.50
CA ALA A 415 0.99 -5.42 -9.83
C ALA A 415 1.96 -4.78 -10.83
N SER A 416 3.25 -4.90 -10.57
CA SER A 416 4.28 -4.47 -11.53
C SER A 416 4.40 -5.53 -12.62
N VAL A 417 3.96 -5.21 -13.83
CA VAL A 417 4.14 -6.09 -14.99
C VAL A 417 5.61 -6.04 -15.43
N GLN A 418 6.29 -7.18 -15.39
CA GLN A 418 7.72 -7.30 -15.65
C GLN A 418 8.04 -8.47 -16.58
N SER A 419 9.30 -8.54 -17.02
CA SER A 419 9.85 -9.69 -17.73
C SER A 419 10.69 -10.54 -16.78
N CYS A 420 10.86 -11.84 -17.07
CA CYS A 420 11.72 -12.70 -16.23
C CYS A 420 13.14 -12.13 -16.09
N ALA A 421 13.68 -11.53 -17.15
CA ALA A 421 15.04 -10.98 -17.18
C ALA A 421 15.22 -9.70 -16.34
N SER A 422 14.14 -9.00 -15.97
CA SER A 422 14.24 -7.76 -15.16
C SER A 422 14.20 -8.03 -13.66
N LEU A 423 14.04 -9.28 -13.24
CA LEU A 423 14.02 -9.68 -11.84
C LEU A 423 15.42 -9.60 -11.22
N GLY A 424 15.51 -9.17 -9.95
CA GLY A 424 16.77 -9.08 -9.25
C GLY A 424 16.63 -8.77 -7.76
N PRO A 425 17.72 -8.41 -7.08
CA PRO A 425 17.72 -8.27 -5.62
C PRO A 425 16.84 -7.12 -5.11
N GLN A 426 16.45 -6.16 -5.96
CA GLN A 426 15.60 -5.02 -5.56
C GLN A 426 14.12 -5.23 -5.90
N THR A 427 13.77 -6.35 -6.53
CA THR A 427 12.38 -6.69 -6.87
C THR A 427 11.59 -6.96 -5.59
N HIS A 428 10.44 -6.29 -5.43
CA HIS A 428 9.60 -6.39 -4.24
C HIS A 428 8.12 -6.10 -4.59
N GLY A 429 7.21 -6.40 -3.67
CA GLY A 429 5.77 -6.21 -3.87
C GLY A 429 5.16 -7.29 -4.76
N LEU A 430 4.00 -6.98 -5.35
CA LEU A 430 3.33 -7.86 -6.30
C LEU A 430 3.90 -7.63 -7.71
N VAL A 431 4.52 -8.66 -8.28
CA VAL A 431 5.10 -8.64 -9.62
C VAL A 431 4.39 -9.67 -10.48
N TRP A 432 4.03 -9.27 -11.69
CA TRP A 432 3.35 -10.14 -12.65
C TRP A 432 4.20 -10.32 -13.90
N ILE A 433 4.59 -11.57 -14.16
CA ILE A 433 5.19 -11.96 -15.44
C ILE A 433 4.07 -12.47 -16.34
N LYS A 434 3.48 -11.56 -17.11
CA LYS A 434 2.42 -11.90 -18.06
C LYS A 434 3.03 -12.54 -19.31
N GLN A 435 2.55 -13.71 -19.68
CA GLN A 435 2.91 -14.39 -20.92
C GLN A 435 1.84 -14.21 -22.01
N GLY A 436 2.23 -14.47 -23.26
CA GLY A 436 1.45 -14.14 -24.46
C GLY A 436 0.09 -14.82 -24.54
N LYS A 437 -0.83 -14.15 -25.26
CA LYS A 437 -2.28 -14.43 -25.35
C LYS A 437 -2.66 -15.77 -26.00
N ASP A 438 -1.73 -16.46 -26.62
CA ASP A 438 -2.06 -17.60 -27.51
C ASP A 438 -1.99 -18.96 -26.80
N GLY A 439 -1.90 -19.00 -25.46
CA GLY A 439 -1.67 -20.24 -24.71
C GLY A 439 -0.29 -20.89 -24.95
N ASN A 440 0.58 -20.23 -25.72
CA ASN A 440 1.99 -20.55 -25.90
C ASN A 440 2.77 -20.05 -24.68
N MET A 441 2.85 -20.90 -23.67
CA MET A 441 3.61 -20.63 -22.45
C MET A 441 5.09 -20.88 -22.75
N ALA A 442 5.86 -19.82 -23.00
CA ALA A 442 7.31 -19.94 -23.06
C ALA A 442 7.85 -20.15 -21.65
N ASP A 443 8.94 -20.88 -21.47
CA ASP A 443 9.52 -21.01 -20.12
C ASP A 443 9.99 -19.64 -19.61
N CYS A 444 9.51 -19.22 -18.45
CA CYS A 444 10.07 -18.05 -17.77
C CYS A 444 11.45 -18.42 -17.20
N GLN A 445 12.51 -18.09 -17.95
CA GLN A 445 13.88 -18.30 -17.47
C GLN A 445 14.23 -17.24 -16.44
N LEU A 446 14.28 -17.62 -15.16
CA LEU A 446 14.68 -16.70 -14.11
C LEU A 446 16.19 -16.44 -14.18
N PRO A 447 16.64 -15.20 -13.90
CA PRO A 447 18.04 -14.86 -13.87
C PRO A 447 18.76 -15.60 -12.74
N ALA A 448 20.03 -15.91 -12.96
CA ALA A 448 20.87 -16.45 -11.90
C ALA A 448 21.11 -15.39 -10.81
N GLY A 449 21.25 -15.83 -9.56
CA GLY A 449 21.45 -14.96 -8.41
C GLY A 449 20.18 -14.68 -7.62
N GLN A 450 20.18 -13.60 -6.85
CA GLN A 450 19.13 -13.30 -5.89
C GLN A 450 17.98 -12.49 -6.51
N ILE A 451 16.75 -12.89 -6.23
CA ILE A 451 15.50 -12.22 -6.59
C ILE A 451 14.74 -11.93 -5.28
N GLY A 452 14.48 -10.65 -5.01
CA GLY A 452 13.93 -10.20 -3.72
C GLY A 452 14.93 -10.23 -2.56
N GLN A 453 14.47 -9.87 -1.36
CA GLN A 453 15.29 -9.85 -0.13
C GLN A 453 14.49 -10.32 1.08
N PRO A 454 15.14 -10.88 2.13
CA PRO A 454 14.46 -11.31 3.36
C PRO A 454 13.63 -10.23 4.08
N GLY A 455 13.92 -8.94 3.86
CA GLY A 455 13.19 -7.81 4.46
C GLY A 455 12.12 -7.20 3.57
N ASN A 456 12.02 -7.64 2.31
CA ASN A 456 11.09 -7.09 1.32
C ASN A 456 10.27 -8.24 0.72
N ASN A 457 8.99 -8.33 1.12
CA ASN A 457 8.10 -9.37 0.63
C ASN A 457 7.89 -9.23 -0.89
N LEU A 458 8.23 -10.27 -1.63
CA LEU A 458 7.94 -10.44 -3.05
C LEU A 458 6.79 -11.45 -3.20
N VAL A 459 5.78 -11.07 -3.97
CA VAL A 459 4.79 -12.00 -4.52
C VAL A 459 4.99 -11.99 -6.02
N LEU A 460 5.56 -13.08 -6.54
CA LEU A 460 5.86 -13.24 -7.95
C LEU A 460 4.81 -14.15 -8.58
N VAL A 461 3.94 -13.57 -9.41
CA VAL A 461 2.96 -14.31 -10.21
C VAL A 461 3.53 -14.50 -11.61
N ILE A 462 3.61 -15.73 -12.08
CA ILE A 462 4.16 -16.08 -13.39
C ILE A 462 3.07 -16.80 -14.19
N ASP A 463 2.68 -16.23 -15.32
CA ASP A 463 1.86 -16.94 -16.29
C ASP A 463 2.78 -17.89 -17.04
N GLY A 464 2.59 -19.20 -16.93
CA GLY A 464 3.51 -20.16 -17.56
C GLY A 464 4.35 -20.98 -16.59
N PRO A 465 5.04 -22.01 -17.12
CA PRO A 465 6.09 -22.67 -16.37
C PRO A 465 7.29 -21.74 -16.19
N PHE A 466 8.05 -21.94 -15.12
CA PHE A 466 9.31 -21.24 -14.91
C PHE A 466 10.47 -22.20 -14.72
N LYS A 467 11.65 -21.74 -15.16
CA LYS A 467 12.90 -22.47 -15.13
C LYS A 467 13.95 -21.62 -14.42
N PRO A 468 14.24 -21.87 -13.14
CA PRO A 468 15.31 -21.17 -12.46
C PRO A 468 16.67 -21.58 -13.04
N ARG A 469 17.55 -20.60 -13.26
CA ARG A 469 18.96 -20.90 -13.58
C ARG A 469 19.68 -21.41 -12.34
N THR A 470 20.77 -22.16 -12.54
CA THR A 470 21.65 -22.57 -11.42
C THR A 470 22.10 -21.36 -10.60
N GLY A 471 21.96 -21.45 -9.28
CA GLY A 471 22.26 -20.39 -8.32
C GLY A 471 21.14 -19.38 -8.08
N THR A 472 19.92 -19.61 -8.63
CA THR A 472 18.78 -18.72 -8.37
C THR A 472 18.31 -18.83 -6.93
N LYS A 473 18.18 -17.70 -6.22
CA LYS A 473 17.62 -17.60 -4.87
C LYS A 473 16.46 -16.63 -4.87
N ILE A 474 15.26 -17.09 -4.56
CA ILE A 474 14.04 -16.27 -4.54
C ILE A 474 13.63 -16.09 -3.09
N PHE A 475 13.39 -14.85 -2.67
CA PHE A 475 12.82 -14.53 -1.36
C PHE A 475 11.39 -14.05 -1.58
N GLY A 476 10.40 -14.92 -1.46
CA GLY A 476 9.06 -14.60 -1.93
C GLY A 476 8.04 -15.74 -1.84
N LEU A 477 6.78 -15.37 -2.05
CA LEU A 477 5.78 -16.27 -2.60
C LEU A 477 5.96 -16.31 -4.13
N VAL A 478 6.13 -17.50 -4.70
CA VAL A 478 6.10 -17.72 -6.14
C VAL A 478 4.82 -18.47 -6.47
N LEU A 479 4.00 -17.89 -7.35
CA LEU A 479 2.77 -18.48 -7.85
C LEU A 479 2.89 -18.63 -9.36
N THR A 480 2.90 -19.86 -9.86
CA THR A 480 2.75 -20.11 -11.29
C THR A 480 1.29 -20.33 -11.60
N ARG A 481 0.81 -19.70 -12.67
CA ARG A 481 -0.56 -19.80 -13.13
C ARG A 481 -0.62 -20.27 -14.58
N ASP A 482 -1.58 -21.12 -14.92
CA ASP A 482 -1.86 -21.41 -16.33
C ASP A 482 -2.74 -20.26 -16.86
N PRO A 483 -2.28 -19.46 -17.83
CA PRO A 483 -3.06 -18.34 -18.34
C PRO A 483 -4.30 -18.81 -19.12
N ALA A 484 -4.41 -20.10 -19.46
CA ALA A 484 -5.55 -20.63 -20.19
C ALA A 484 -6.88 -20.41 -19.45
N ILE A 485 -7.91 -20.05 -20.21
CA ILE A 485 -9.27 -19.92 -19.72
C ILE A 485 -9.82 -21.26 -19.24
N GLN A 486 -9.44 -22.36 -19.89
CA GLN A 486 -9.81 -23.72 -19.49
C GLN A 486 -8.57 -24.43 -18.97
N LEU A 487 -8.64 -24.96 -17.75
CA LEU A 487 -7.60 -25.85 -17.24
C LEU A 487 -7.80 -27.28 -17.73
N ASP A 488 -6.69 -28.00 -17.88
CA ASP A 488 -6.72 -29.46 -18.01
C ASP A 488 -7.01 -30.08 -16.64
N VAL A 489 -8.24 -30.56 -16.44
CA VAL A 489 -8.74 -31.15 -15.19
C VAL A 489 -7.85 -32.29 -14.69
N ALA A 490 -7.22 -33.04 -15.60
CA ALA A 490 -6.37 -34.17 -15.23
C ALA A 490 -5.01 -33.74 -14.66
N ARG A 491 -4.56 -32.53 -14.95
CA ARG A 491 -3.23 -32.01 -14.56
C ARG A 491 -3.29 -30.78 -13.66
N GLY A 492 -4.47 -30.20 -13.49
CA GLY A 492 -4.66 -28.98 -12.71
C GLY A 492 -4.03 -27.72 -13.34
N GLY A 493 -3.66 -27.79 -14.62
CA GLY A 493 -2.93 -26.75 -15.35
C GLY A 493 -1.57 -27.21 -15.88
N ARG A 494 -0.94 -26.37 -16.72
CA ARG A 494 0.37 -26.62 -17.35
C ARG A 494 1.49 -25.76 -16.76
N ALA A 495 1.18 -24.88 -15.81
CA ALA A 495 2.13 -23.95 -15.23
C ALA A 495 2.90 -24.61 -14.10
N GLY A 496 4.03 -25.21 -14.46
CA GLY A 496 4.85 -25.98 -13.53
C GLY A 496 6.22 -25.40 -13.22
N LEU A 497 6.93 -26.13 -12.37
CA LEU A 497 8.35 -25.95 -12.12
C LEU A 497 9.15 -27.00 -12.90
N ASP A 498 10.18 -26.56 -13.63
CA ASP A 498 11.24 -27.42 -14.15
C ASP A 498 12.59 -26.82 -13.78
N THR A 499 13.22 -27.39 -12.76
CA THR A 499 14.52 -26.92 -12.25
C THR A 499 15.71 -27.43 -13.07
N GLY A 500 15.48 -28.34 -14.03
CA GLY A 500 16.56 -29.08 -14.68
C GLY A 500 17.54 -29.68 -13.64
N THR A 501 18.84 -29.70 -13.91
CA THR A 501 19.85 -30.17 -12.95
C THR A 501 20.41 -29.06 -12.04
N GLY A 502 19.77 -27.90 -12.02
CA GLY A 502 20.26 -26.70 -11.35
C GLY A 502 20.14 -26.75 -9.82
N GLN A 503 20.87 -25.85 -9.16
CA GLN A 503 20.67 -25.54 -7.75
C GLN A 503 19.81 -24.28 -7.64
N SER A 504 18.58 -24.38 -7.18
CA SER A 504 17.72 -23.21 -6.93
C SER A 504 17.12 -23.24 -5.54
N LYS A 505 16.76 -22.06 -5.02
CA LYS A 505 16.27 -21.93 -3.64
C LYS A 505 15.11 -20.97 -3.59
N VAL A 506 13.99 -21.41 -3.04
CA VAL A 506 12.83 -20.57 -2.74
C VAL A 506 12.74 -20.44 -1.23
N VAL A 507 12.89 -19.22 -0.73
CA VAL A 507 12.73 -18.87 0.68
C VAL A 507 11.39 -18.15 0.80
N GLY A 508 10.36 -18.90 1.21
CA GLY A 508 8.96 -18.49 1.23
C GLY A 508 8.06 -19.67 0.91
N ALA A 509 7.16 -19.52 -0.05
CA ALA A 509 6.24 -20.57 -0.47
C ALA A 509 6.16 -20.65 -2.00
N LEU A 510 5.87 -21.85 -2.51
CA LEU A 510 5.74 -22.13 -3.93
C LEU A 510 4.34 -22.71 -4.20
N VAL A 511 3.61 -22.06 -5.10
CA VAL A 511 2.25 -22.44 -5.51
C VAL A 511 2.25 -22.69 -7.01
N LEU A 512 1.81 -23.87 -7.43
CA LEU A 512 1.86 -24.31 -8.81
C LEU A 512 0.46 -24.67 -9.33
N GLU A 513 -0.06 -23.90 -10.28
CA GLU A 513 -1.25 -24.26 -11.08
C GLU A 513 -0.86 -25.25 -12.19
N GLY A 514 -0.43 -26.42 -11.74
CA GLY A 514 0.03 -27.56 -12.51
C GLY A 514 0.87 -28.47 -11.62
N GLY A 515 1.60 -29.38 -12.24
CA GLY A 515 2.61 -30.19 -11.59
C GLY A 515 4.02 -29.60 -11.72
N GLY A 516 5.03 -30.37 -11.33
CA GLY A 516 6.41 -29.94 -11.46
C GLY A 516 7.40 -31.08 -11.38
N ARG A 517 8.57 -30.88 -11.98
CA ARG A 517 9.71 -31.78 -11.89
C ARG A 517 10.87 -31.05 -11.22
N VAL A 518 11.27 -31.49 -10.04
CA VAL A 518 12.22 -30.77 -9.18
C VAL A 518 13.56 -31.49 -9.10
N PHE A 519 14.27 -31.54 -10.22
CA PHE A 519 15.57 -32.18 -10.28
C PHE A 519 16.74 -31.34 -9.77
N GLY A 520 17.77 -32.04 -9.31
CA GLY A 520 18.95 -31.41 -8.72
C GLY A 520 18.73 -31.09 -7.25
N THR A 521 19.39 -30.04 -6.76
CA THR A 521 19.31 -29.64 -5.36
C THR A 521 18.52 -28.37 -5.23
N ASN A 522 17.21 -28.51 -4.99
CA ASN A 522 16.33 -27.37 -4.82
C ASN A 522 15.73 -27.37 -3.42
N ASP A 523 15.86 -26.24 -2.74
CA ASP A 523 15.30 -26.08 -1.41
C ASP A 523 14.08 -25.18 -1.48
N VAL A 524 12.98 -25.61 -0.87
CA VAL A 524 11.83 -24.73 -0.58
C VAL A 524 11.73 -24.60 0.93
N ILE A 525 12.02 -23.40 1.43
CA ILE A 525 12.10 -23.13 2.86
C ILE A 525 11.11 -22.07 3.25
N GLN A 526 10.13 -22.47 4.05
CA GLN A 526 9.15 -21.54 4.56
C GLN A 526 9.65 -20.82 5.84
N LEU A 527 9.69 -19.49 5.78
CA LEU A 527 10.04 -18.65 6.93
C LEU A 527 8.78 -18.11 7.61
N ALA A 528 8.82 -17.99 8.94
CA ALA A 528 7.71 -17.41 9.69
C ALA A 528 7.51 -15.90 9.45
N SER A 529 8.54 -15.19 9.00
CA SER A 529 8.44 -13.76 8.62
C SER A 529 7.58 -13.54 7.36
N PHE A 530 7.36 -14.57 6.54
CA PHE A 530 6.40 -14.53 5.43
C PHE A 530 4.93 -14.57 5.89
N ARG A 531 4.65 -14.92 7.16
CA ARG A 531 3.27 -14.98 7.71
C ARG A 531 2.70 -13.62 8.02
N THR A 532 3.56 -12.62 8.19
CA THR A 532 3.14 -11.24 8.40
C THR A 532 3.21 -10.52 7.05
N PRO A 533 2.06 -10.09 6.48
CA PRO A 533 2.06 -9.03 5.48
C PRO A 533 3.00 -7.91 5.95
N PRO A 534 3.69 -7.20 5.02
CA PRO A 534 4.68 -6.20 5.39
C PRO A 534 4.10 -5.28 6.46
N THR A 535 4.82 -5.12 7.57
CA THR A 535 4.58 -4.18 8.66
C THR A 535 3.20 -3.53 8.61
N HIS A 536 2.29 -4.10 9.38
CA HIS A 536 1.03 -3.54 9.85
C HIS A 536 1.22 -2.05 10.25
N THR A 537 1.30 -1.11 9.30
CA THR A 537 0.51 0.10 9.48
C THR A 537 -0.88 -0.48 9.49
N GLN A 538 -1.55 -0.39 10.63
CA GLN A 538 -2.80 -1.07 10.95
C GLN A 538 -3.98 -0.73 10.01
N TYR A 539 -3.66 0.00 8.93
CA TYR A 539 -4.48 0.70 7.99
C TYR A 539 -3.75 0.80 6.64
N PRO A 540 -4.46 0.62 5.51
CA PRO A 540 -3.86 0.69 4.18
C PRO A 540 -3.36 2.11 3.85
N PRO A 541 -2.21 2.26 3.17
CA PRO A 541 -1.66 3.57 2.85
C PRO A 541 -2.56 4.31 1.85
N VAL A 542 -2.81 5.59 2.13
CA VAL A 542 -3.47 6.52 1.20
C VAL A 542 -2.40 7.17 0.33
N VAL A 543 -2.47 6.95 -0.98
CA VAL A 543 -1.51 7.46 -1.95
C VAL A 543 -2.13 8.57 -2.80
N GLU A 544 -1.33 9.58 -3.14
CA GLU A 544 -1.73 10.61 -4.09
C GLU A 544 -1.77 10.03 -5.51
N ILE A 545 -2.79 10.42 -6.28
CA ILE A 545 -2.84 10.11 -7.71
C ILE A 545 -1.91 11.11 -8.42
N PRO A 546 -0.92 10.66 -9.22
CA PRO A 546 -0.04 11.56 -9.96
C PRO A 546 -0.82 12.58 -10.79
N GLY A 547 -0.45 13.86 -10.69
CA GLY A 547 -1.13 14.97 -11.39
C GLY A 547 -2.43 15.48 -10.74
N SER A 548 -2.75 15.05 -9.51
CA SER A 548 -4.00 15.38 -8.82
C SER A 548 -4.11 16.79 -8.21
N TRP A 549 -3.06 17.61 -8.29
CA TRP A 549 -3.05 18.93 -7.66
C TRP A 549 -3.87 19.92 -8.49
N THR A 550 -4.97 20.43 -7.92
CA THR A 550 -5.76 21.50 -8.53
C THR A 550 -6.07 22.60 -7.50
N ASP A 551 -5.31 23.68 -7.54
CA ASP A 551 -5.59 24.93 -6.81
C ASP A 551 -6.60 25.73 -7.65
N GLN A 552 -7.87 25.32 -7.63
CA GLN A 552 -8.84 25.77 -8.65
C GLN A 552 -10.22 26.21 -8.15
N TYR A 553 -10.50 26.22 -6.84
CA TYR A 553 -11.66 26.93 -6.28
C TYR A 553 -11.33 27.50 -4.91
N SER A 554 -11.78 28.73 -4.65
CA SER A 554 -12.06 29.22 -3.30
C SER A 554 -13.56 29.03 -3.04
N PHE A 555 -13.91 28.38 -1.94
CA PHE A 555 -15.28 28.32 -1.41
C PHE A 555 -15.43 29.26 -0.23
#